data_AF-X1T8C9-F1
#
_entry.id   AF-X1T8C9-F1
#
_cell.length_a   1.000
_cell.length_b   1.000
_cell.length_c   1.000
_cell.angle_alpha   90.00
_cell.angle_beta   90.00
_cell.angle_gamma   90.00
#
_symmetry.space_group_name_H-M   'P 1'
#
loop_
_entity.id
_entity.type
_entity.pdbx_description
1 polymer ?
#
loop_
_entity_poly.entity_id
_entity_poly.type
_entity_poly.pdbx_seq_one_letter_code
_entity_poly.pdbx_strand_id
1 'polypeptide(L)'
;MVESLTDQGYKEIVLTGIHLGKYGVDLEGKMNLKKLLHAIGKEGSPVRLRLSSLEPNEIDAGLMEMVAAEPWLCRHFHIPLQSGDDGILRR
;
A
#
# COMPACT_ATOMS: atom_id res chain seq x y z
N MET A 1 -11.47 -12.40 0.04
CA MET A 1 -10.75 -12.36 -1.26
C MET A 1 -9.28 -12.69 -1.08
N VAL A 2 -8.56 -11.99 -0.19
CA VAL A 2 -7.14 -12.27 0.12
C VAL A 2 -6.94 -13.72 0.59
N GLU A 3 -7.79 -14.20 1.50
CA GLU A 3 -7.80 -15.60 1.95
C GLU A 3 -7.96 -16.57 0.78
N SER A 4 -8.96 -16.38 -0.08
CA SER A 4 -9.19 -17.25 -1.23
C SER A 4 -8.00 -17.31 -2.21
N LEU A 5 -7.27 -16.20 -2.40
CA LEU A 5 -6.03 -16.22 -3.20
C LEU A 5 -4.90 -16.96 -2.46
N THR A 6 -4.83 -16.79 -1.15
CA THR A 6 -3.87 -17.54 -0.33
C THR A 6 -4.13 -19.05 -0.42
N ASP A 7 -5.38 -19.48 -0.31
CA ASP A 7 -5.80 -20.88 -0.37
C ASP A 7 -5.52 -21.52 -1.73
N GLN A 8 -5.57 -20.73 -2.80
CA GLN A 8 -5.19 -21.14 -4.16
C GLN A 8 -3.66 -21.26 -4.36
N GLY A 9 -2.87 -20.95 -3.33
CA GLY A 9 -1.42 -21.12 -3.35
C GLY A 9 -0.63 -19.93 -3.91
N TYR A 10 -1.29 -18.80 -4.17
CA TYR A 10 -0.60 -17.57 -4.58
C TYR A 10 0.36 -17.11 -3.48
N LYS A 11 1.54 -16.63 -3.87
CA LYS A 11 2.63 -16.24 -2.94
C LYS A 11 2.77 -14.74 -2.76
N GLU A 12 2.19 -13.96 -3.66
CA GLU A 12 2.21 -12.50 -3.61
C GLU A 12 0.90 -11.93 -4.13
N ILE A 13 0.42 -10.88 -3.45
CA ILE A 13 -0.71 -10.04 -3.87
C ILE A 13 -0.19 -8.61 -4.03
N VAL A 14 -0.55 -7.96 -5.13
CA VAL A 14 -0.22 -6.57 -5.38
C VAL A 14 -1.49 -5.73 -5.25
N LEU A 15 -1.48 -4.75 -4.34
CA LEU A 15 -2.54 -3.76 -4.28
C LEU A 15 -2.29 -2.69 -5.34
N THR A 16 -3.24 -2.54 -6.25
CA THR A 16 -3.17 -1.63 -7.40
C THR A 16 -4.26 -0.57 -7.36
N GLY A 17 -3.96 0.58 -7.94
CA GLY A 17 -4.87 1.72 -8.08
C GLY A 17 -4.21 2.86 -8.84
N ILE A 18 -4.95 3.95 -9.07
CA ILE A 18 -4.38 5.18 -9.63
C ILE A 18 -3.65 5.96 -8.52
N HIS A 19 -4.31 6.13 -7.36
CA HIS A 19 -3.75 6.73 -6.14
C HIS A 19 -4.04 5.84 -4.94
N LEU A 20 -3.15 4.87 -4.67
CA LEU A 20 -3.40 3.86 -3.63
C LEU A 20 -3.48 4.50 -2.23
N GLY A 21 -2.72 5.57 -1.97
CA GLY A 21 -2.75 6.27 -0.69
C GLY A 21 -4.07 6.95 -0.37
N LYS A 22 -4.89 7.23 -1.40
CA LYS A 22 -6.24 7.80 -1.26
C LYS A 22 -7.33 6.76 -1.10
N TYR A 23 -6.98 5.48 -0.95
CA TYR A 23 -7.96 4.44 -0.67
C TYR A 23 -8.85 4.83 0.52
N GLY A 24 -10.17 4.81 0.30
CA GLY A 24 -11.17 5.08 1.33
C GLY A 24 -11.66 6.52 1.41
N VAL A 25 -11.14 7.45 0.60
CA VAL A 25 -11.60 8.85 0.57
C VAL A 25 -13.06 8.96 0.11
N ASP A 26 -13.49 8.08 -0.78
CA ASP A 26 -14.83 7.98 -1.35
C ASP A 26 -15.74 6.99 -0.62
N LEU A 27 -15.21 6.26 0.35
CA LEU A 27 -15.98 5.26 1.11
C LEU A 27 -16.66 5.91 2.31
N GLU A 28 -17.92 5.55 2.54
CA GLU A 28 -18.60 5.92 3.78
C GLU A 28 -17.92 5.25 4.99
N GLY A 29 -17.65 6.05 6.02
CA GLY A 29 -16.92 5.62 7.21
C GLY A 29 -15.51 6.20 7.29
N LYS A 30 -14.70 5.68 8.22
CA LYS A 30 -13.31 6.13 8.43
C LYS A 30 -12.30 5.12 7.89
N MET A 31 -12.65 4.33 6.87
CA MET A 31 -11.73 3.35 6.29
C MET A 31 -10.62 4.08 5.52
N ASN A 32 -9.38 3.61 5.62
CA ASN A 32 -8.26 4.15 4.87
C ASN A 32 -7.25 3.03 4.58
N LEU A 33 -6.22 3.33 3.79
CA LEU A 33 -5.21 2.33 3.40
C LEU A 33 -4.61 1.62 4.62
N LYS A 34 -4.18 2.36 5.65
CA LYS A 34 -3.58 1.77 6.86
C LYS A 34 -4.53 0.81 7.58
N LYS A 35 -5.82 1.13 7.65
CA LYS A 35 -6.84 0.24 8.24
C LYS A 35 -7.09 -0.99 7.39
N LEU A 36 -7.07 -0.86 6.06
CA LEU A 36 -7.15 -2.01 5.16
C LEU A 36 -5.96 -2.95 5.37
N LEU A 37 -4.74 -2.41 5.42
CA LEU A 37 -3.52 -3.19 5.67
C LEU A 37 -3.59 -3.88 7.03
N HIS A 38 -4.04 -3.18 8.07
CA HIS A 38 -4.23 -3.77 9.40
C HIS A 38 -5.26 -4.92 9.39
N ALA A 39 -6.34 -4.78 8.63
CA ALA A 39 -7.34 -5.84 8.48
C ALA A 39 -6.76 -7.07 7.78
N ILE A 40 -6.00 -6.87 6.69
CA ILE A 40 -5.31 -7.94 5.96
C ILE A 40 -4.29 -8.66 6.86
N GLY A 41 -3.50 -7.91 7.65
CA GLY A 41 -2.50 -8.49 8.55
C GLY A 41 -3.11 -9.33 9.68
N LYS A 42 -4.29 -8.96 10.20
CA LYS A 42 -4.99 -9.72 11.25
C LYS A 42 -5.45 -11.11 10.81
N GLU A 43 -5.71 -11.31 9.53
CA GLU A 43 -6.11 -12.62 8.98
C GLU A 43 -4.94 -13.61 8.90
N GLY A 44 -3.72 -13.21 9.30
CA GLY A 44 -2.58 -14.12 9.40
C GLY A 44 -2.09 -14.62 8.04
N SER A 45 -2.23 -13.81 7.00
CA SER A 45 -1.95 -14.24 5.63
C SER A 45 -0.46 -14.55 5.42
N PRO A 46 -0.08 -15.78 4.99
CA PRO A 46 1.29 -16.14 4.65
C PRO A 46 1.75 -15.55 3.30
N VAL A 47 0.94 -14.71 2.67
CA VAL A 47 1.20 -14.12 1.36
C VAL A 47 1.93 -12.80 1.49
N ARG A 48 2.88 -12.53 0.60
CA ARG A 48 3.50 -11.22 0.51
C ARG A 48 2.50 -10.22 -0.06
N LEU A 49 2.44 -9.03 0.51
CA LEU A 49 1.63 -7.94 -0.01
C LEU A 49 2.51 -6.80 -0.49
N ARG A 50 2.35 -6.38 -1.75
CA ARG A 50 3.07 -5.25 -2.34
C ARG A 50 2.13 -4.08 -2.59
N LEU A 51 2.60 -2.89 -2.23
CA LEU A 51 1.94 -1.63 -2.57
C LEU A 51 2.50 -1.12 -3.90
N SER A 52 1.62 -0.77 -4.83
CA SER A 52 1.98 -0.09 -6.07
C SER A 52 1.66 1.41 -5.98
N SER A 53 1.21 2.04 -7.07
CA SER A 53 0.96 3.48 -7.30
C SER A 53 0.68 4.34 -6.05
N LEU A 54 1.76 4.77 -5.39
CA LEU A 54 1.73 5.68 -4.26
C LEU A 54 2.42 6.97 -4.67
N GLU A 55 1.78 8.10 -4.40
CA GLU A 55 2.42 9.41 -4.57
C GLU A 55 3.37 9.70 -3.39
N PRO A 56 4.44 10.50 -3.59
CA PRO A 56 5.36 10.85 -2.51
C PRO A 56 4.67 11.43 -1.26
N ASN A 57 3.61 12.22 -1.45
CA ASN A 57 2.84 12.85 -0.36
C ASN A 57 1.85 11.91 0.34
N GLU A 58 1.65 10.71 -0.19
CA GLU A 58 0.76 9.68 0.38
C GLU A 58 1.50 8.74 1.34
N ILE A 59 2.84 8.79 1.35
CA ILE A 59 3.69 7.94 2.18
C ILE A 59 4.03 8.68 3.48
N ASP A 60 3.20 8.49 4.50
CA ASP A 60 3.45 9.03 5.83
C ASP A 60 4.33 8.12 6.70
N ALA A 61 4.80 8.65 7.83
CA ALA A 61 5.65 7.92 8.78
C ALA A 61 4.99 6.61 9.25
N GLY A 62 3.68 6.61 9.46
CA GLY A 62 2.96 5.41 9.92
C GLY A 62 2.93 4.31 8.86
N LEU A 63 2.80 4.65 7.57
CA LEU A 63 2.91 3.68 6.49
C LEU A 63 4.33 3.13 6.37
N MET A 64 5.35 3.99 6.49
CA MET A 64 6.75 3.55 6.47
C MET A 64 7.09 2.62 7.63
N GLU A 65 6.65 2.96 8.85
CA GLU A 65 6.82 2.12 10.04
C GLU A 65 6.14 0.76 9.86
N MET A 66 4.90 0.74 9.37
CA MET A 66 4.17 -0.50 9.10
C MET A 66 4.90 -1.38 8.08
N VAL A 67 5.34 -0.82 6.96
CA VAL A 67 6.11 -1.56 5.93
C VAL A 67 7.45 -2.07 6.47
N ALA A 68 8.08 -1.37 7.41
CA ALA A 68 9.33 -1.80 8.02
C ALA A 68 9.12 -2.94 9.04
N ALA A 69 8.06 -2.85 9.84
CA ALA A 69 7.75 -3.74 10.95
C ALA A 69 7.08 -5.05 10.51
N GLU A 70 6.20 -5.00 9.52
CA GLU A 70 5.39 -6.14 9.10
C GLU A 70 6.10 -6.97 8.02
N PRO A 71 6.50 -8.23 8.29
CA PRO A 71 7.28 -9.03 7.35
C PRO A 71 6.49 -9.50 6.12
N TRP A 72 5.15 -9.52 6.22
CA TRP A 72 4.25 -9.84 5.10
C TRP A 72 4.07 -8.66 4.15
N LEU A 73 4.41 -7.43 4.56
CA LEU A 73 4.51 -6.28 3.65
C LEU A 73 5.87 -6.27 2.95
N CYS A 74 5.84 -6.15 1.63
CA CYS A 74 7.05 -5.93 0.86
C CYS A 74 7.65 -4.56 1.21
N ARG A 75 8.92 -4.55 1.62
CA ARG A 75 9.75 -3.34 1.81
C ARG A 75 10.10 -2.68 0.47
N HIS A 76 9.06 -2.16 -0.20
CA HIS A 76 9.11 -1.63 -1.54
C HIS A 76 8.00 -0.60 -1.70
N PHE A 77 8.37 0.57 -2.22
CA PHE A 77 7.42 1.59 -2.65
C PHE A 77 7.59 1.84 -4.13
N HIS A 78 6.48 1.79 -4.87
CA HIS A 78 6.44 2.24 -6.25
C HIS A 78 6.05 3.72 -6.27
N ILE A 79 7.06 4.59 -6.32
CA ILE A 79 6.91 6.05 -6.20
C ILE A 79 7.33 6.73 -7.51
N PRO A 80 6.43 7.38 -8.24
CA PRO A 80 6.81 8.22 -9.35
C PRO A 80 7.30 9.58 -8.83
N LEU A 81 8.60 9.84 -8.87
CA LEU A 81 9.16 11.13 -8.43
C LEU A 81 8.85 12.31 -9.37
N GLN A 82 8.39 12.02 -10.58
CA GLN A 82 8.16 12.96 -11.69
C GLN A 82 9.45 13.63 -12.22
N SER A 83 10.24 14.26 -11.35
CA SER A 83 11.52 14.91 -11.66
C SER A 83 12.38 15.06 -10.40
N GLY A 84 13.69 15.25 -10.59
CA GLY A 84 14.62 15.63 -9.52
C GLY A 84 14.95 17.14 -9.48
N ASP A 85 14.31 17.93 -10.35
CA ASP A 85 14.53 19.38 -10.47
C ASP A 85 13.34 20.16 -9.90
N ASP A 86 13.60 21.02 -8.91
CA ASP A 86 12.58 21.86 -8.26
C ASP A 86 11.85 22.78 -9.24
N GLY A 87 12.53 23.26 -10.28
CA GLY A 87 11.96 24.11 -11.31
C GLY A 87 11.02 23.37 -12.26
N ILE A 88 11.23 22.06 -12.46
CA ILE A 88 10.30 21.18 -13.19
C ILE A 88 9.14 20.78 -12.30
N LEU A 89 9.38 20.44 -11.02
CA LEU A 89 8.33 20.02 -10.08
C LEU A 89 7.30 21.12 -9.77
N ARG A 90 7.67 22.40 -9.93
CA ARG A 90 6.78 23.55 -9.72
C ARG A 90 5.95 23.96 -10.95
N ARG A 91 6.22 23.40 -12.13
CA ARG A 91 5.52 23.72 -13.39
C ARG A 91 4.31 22.82 -13.57
#